data_AF-A0A422QNY9-F1
#
_entry.id   AF-A0A422QNY9-F1
#
_cell.length_a   1.000
_cell.length_b   1.000
_cell.length_c   1.000
_cell.angle_alpha   90.00
_cell.angle_beta   90.00
_cell.angle_gamma   90.00
#
_symmetry.space_group_name_H-M   'P 1'
#
loop_
_entity.id
_entity.type
_entity.pdbx_description
1 polymer ?
#
loop_
_entity_poly.entity_id
_entity_poly.type
_entity_poly.pdbx_seq_one_letter_code
_entity_poly.pdbx_strand_id
1 'polypeptide(L)'
;MSEESITQARYEKIGRFIYAFQRRADPERLRAAAATAELAPDLAERAASLVRRYDEALEALQRNSPQAMPDSVDDDQLNAILADTEAFVRESGWTNGDAPD
;
A
#
# COMPACT_ATOMS: atom_id res chain seq x y z
N MET A 1 13.07 28.11 2.89
CA MET A 1 12.03 27.07 2.76
C MET A 1 12.01 26.34 4.08
N SER A 2 10.95 26.53 4.86
CA SER A 2 10.87 26.11 6.27
C SER A 2 10.64 24.60 6.38
N GLU A 3 11.32 23.93 7.31
CA GLU A 3 11.22 22.49 7.61
C GLU A 3 9.75 21.99 7.78
N GLU A 4 8.86 22.90 8.16
CA GLU A 4 7.41 22.70 8.28
C GLU A 4 6.74 22.34 6.95
N SER A 5 7.15 22.96 5.84
CA SER A 5 6.59 22.70 4.50
C SER A 5 7.02 21.35 3.93
N ILE A 6 8.25 20.91 4.25
CA ILE A 6 8.78 19.59 3.83
C ILE A 6 8.01 18.48 4.55
N THR A 7 7.74 18.69 5.84
CA THR A 7 6.99 17.76 6.69
C THR A 7 5.54 17.62 6.22
N GLN A 8 4.87 18.72 5.86
CA GLN A 8 3.51 18.68 5.32
C GLN A 8 3.42 17.92 3.98
N ALA A 9 4.28 18.24 3.02
CA ALA A 9 4.30 17.56 1.72
C ALA A 9 4.53 16.05 1.86
N ARG A 10 5.32 15.63 2.86
CA ARG A 10 5.55 14.23 3.20
C ARG A 10 4.30 13.56 3.76
N TYR A 11 3.60 14.19 4.70
CA TYR A 11 2.35 13.63 5.23
C TYR A 11 1.26 13.50 4.17
N GLU A 12 1.12 14.50 3.29
CA GLU A 12 0.20 14.41 2.16
C GLU A 12 0.54 13.25 1.23
N LYS A 13 1.82 13.02 0.99
CA LYS A 13 2.29 11.89 0.17
C LYS A 13 1.95 10.55 0.80
N ILE A 14 2.24 10.38 2.10
CA ILE A 14 1.90 9.17 2.85
C ILE A 14 0.38 8.93 2.80
N GLY A 15 -0.41 9.98 3.04
CA GLY A 15 -1.87 9.92 2.94
C GLY A 15 -2.36 9.49 1.56
N ARG A 16 -1.75 10.02 0.48
CA ARG A 16 -2.07 9.61 -0.90
C ARG A 16 -1.70 8.17 -1.19
N PHE A 17 -0.55 7.69 -0.69
CA PHE A 17 -0.13 6.31 -0.82
C PHE A 17 -1.15 5.35 -0.16
N ILE A 18 -1.46 5.61 1.11
CA ILE A 18 -2.44 4.83 1.88
C ILE A 18 -3.79 4.81 1.16
N TYR A 19 -4.28 5.98 0.78
CA TYR A 19 -5.56 6.11 0.09
C TYR A 19 -5.57 5.36 -1.26
N ALA A 20 -4.50 5.47 -2.05
CA ALA A 20 -4.42 4.81 -3.34
C ALA A 20 -4.40 3.28 -3.20
N PHE A 21 -3.66 2.74 -2.22
CA PHE A 21 -3.64 1.31 -1.96
C PHE A 21 -5.01 0.82 -1.46
N GLN A 22 -5.62 1.52 -0.51
CA GLN A 22 -6.95 1.22 0.01
C GLN A 22 -7.99 1.19 -1.13
N ARG A 23 -7.96 2.20 -2.01
CA ARG A 23 -8.92 2.31 -3.11
C ARG A 23 -8.71 1.26 -4.20
N ARG A 24 -7.49 0.76 -4.40
CA ARG A 24 -7.19 -0.20 -5.48
C ARG A 24 -7.40 -1.64 -5.04
N ALA A 25 -6.88 -1.98 -3.86
CA ALA A 25 -6.83 -3.35 -3.38
C ALA A 25 -7.65 -3.58 -2.13
N ASP A 26 -7.79 -2.58 -1.27
CA ASP A 26 -8.26 -2.74 0.12
C ASP A 26 -7.42 -3.79 0.89
N PRO A 27 -6.42 -3.36 1.68
CA PRO A 27 -5.45 -4.28 2.29
C PRO A 27 -6.09 -5.31 3.22
N GLU A 28 -7.20 -4.97 3.90
CA GLU A 28 -7.88 -5.92 4.78
C GLU A 28 -8.64 -6.98 3.99
N ARG A 29 -9.39 -6.57 2.95
CA ARG A 29 -10.08 -7.53 2.07
C ARG A 29 -9.09 -8.40 1.30
N LEU A 30 -8.02 -7.81 0.78
CA LEU A 30 -6.99 -8.53 0.05
C LEU A 30 -6.31 -9.58 0.95
N ARG A 31 -6.04 -9.22 2.21
CA ARG A 31 -5.51 -10.15 3.22
C ARG A 31 -6.49 -11.28 3.51
N ALA A 32 -7.77 -10.98 3.68
CA ALA A 32 -8.80 -12.00 3.91
C ALA A 32 -8.90 -12.97 2.73
N ALA A 33 -9.02 -12.46 1.49
CA ALA A 33 -9.14 -13.28 0.30
C ALA A 33 -7.92 -14.17 0.03
N ALA A 34 -6.71 -13.69 0.37
CA ALA A 34 -5.50 -14.50 0.32
C ALA A 34 -5.51 -15.63 1.36
N ALA A 35 -6.14 -15.43 2.52
CA ALA A 35 -6.21 -16.41 3.61
C ALA A 35 -7.35 -17.42 3.46
N THR A 36 -8.45 -17.06 2.79
CA THR A 36 -9.67 -17.87 2.64
C THR A 36 -9.69 -18.74 1.38
N ALA A 37 -8.60 -18.76 0.59
CA ALA A 37 -8.51 -19.45 -0.70
C ALA A 37 -9.54 -18.98 -1.74
N GLU A 38 -10.04 -17.74 -1.61
CA GLU A 38 -10.90 -17.09 -2.63
C GLU A 38 -10.11 -16.76 -3.90
N LEU A 39 -8.79 -16.66 -3.79
CA LEU A 39 -7.86 -16.45 -4.89
C LEU A 39 -7.18 -17.77 -5.28
N ALA A 40 -6.86 -17.90 -6.58
CA ALA A 40 -5.94 -18.94 -7.03
C ALA A 40 -4.61 -18.85 -6.24
N PRO A 41 -3.92 -19.98 -5.97
CA PRO A 41 -2.76 -20.00 -5.08
C PRO A 41 -1.65 -19.01 -5.47
N ASP A 42 -1.33 -18.89 -6.77
CA ASP A 42 -0.36 -17.90 -7.27
C ASP A 42 -0.80 -16.45 -7.01
N LEU A 43 -2.10 -16.16 -7.11
CA LEU A 43 -2.66 -14.84 -6.82
C LEU A 43 -2.74 -14.57 -5.32
N ALA A 44 -3.04 -15.59 -4.51
CA ALA A 44 -3.05 -15.50 -3.05
C ALA A 44 -1.65 -15.18 -2.50
N GLU A 45 -0.60 -15.82 -3.04
CA GLU A 45 0.79 -15.53 -2.65
C GLU A 45 1.19 -14.10 -3.02
N ARG A 46 0.84 -13.66 -4.24
CA ARG A 46 1.07 -12.27 -4.69
C ARG A 46 0.31 -11.26 -3.83
N ALA A 47 -0.95 -11.54 -3.50
CA ALA A 47 -1.79 -10.71 -2.64
C ALA A 47 -1.19 -10.58 -1.23
N ALA A 48 -0.79 -11.70 -0.62
CA ALA A 48 -0.13 -11.70 0.69
C ALA A 48 1.19 -10.92 0.68
N SER A 49 2.00 -11.06 -0.39
CA SER A 49 3.24 -10.32 -0.57
C SER A 49 3.00 -8.80 -0.70
N LEU A 50 1.96 -8.39 -1.45
CA LEU A 50 1.56 -6.98 -1.57
C LEU A 50 1.13 -6.38 -0.23
N VAL A 51 0.28 -7.09 0.51
CA VAL A 51 -0.16 -6.67 1.83
C VAL A 51 1.02 -6.55 2.80
N ARG A 52 1.94 -7.52 2.78
CA ARG A 52 3.15 -7.48 3.62
C ARG A 52 4.01 -6.26 3.31
N ARG A 53 4.27 -5.97 2.02
CA ARG A 53 5.05 -4.79 1.61
C ARG A 53 4.37 -3.48 1.99
N TYR A 54 3.04 -3.44 1.95
CA TYR A 54 2.26 -2.30 2.43
C TYR A 54 2.43 -2.10 3.94
N ASP A 55 2.29 -3.17 4.74
CA ASP A 55 2.48 -3.13 6.19
C ASP A 55 3.91 -2.71 6.56
N GLU A 56 4.93 -3.30 5.90
CA GLU A 56 6.35 -2.95 6.08
C GLU A 56 6.60 -1.46 5.80
N ALA A 57 5.99 -0.91 4.75
CA ALA A 57 6.07 0.52 4.44
C ALA A 57 5.40 1.38 5.52
N LEU A 58 4.22 0.99 6.03
CA LEU A 58 3.57 1.70 7.12
C LEU A 58 4.37 1.67 8.42
N GLU A 59 4.91 0.51 8.79
CA GLU A 59 5.75 0.36 9.96
C GLU A 59 7.03 1.20 9.86
N ALA A 60 7.63 1.27 8.68
CA ALA A 60 8.77 2.14 8.42
C ALA A 60 8.35 3.62 8.57
N LEU A 61 7.23 4.03 8.00
CA LEU A 61 6.72 5.41 8.15
C LEU A 61 6.41 5.77 9.62
N GLN A 62 5.90 4.84 10.42
CA GLN A 62 5.63 5.05 11.85
C GLN A 62 6.92 5.11 12.68
N ARG A 63 7.87 4.21 12.41
CA ARG A 63 9.17 4.17 13.11
C ARG A 63 10.01 5.42 12.81
N ASN A 64 9.89 6.00 11.62
CA ASN A 64 10.55 7.25 11.24
C ASN A 64 9.74 8.49 11.64
N SER A 65 9.15 8.45 12.85
CA SER A 65 8.60 9.63 13.51
C SER A 65 9.61 10.78 13.41
N PRO A 66 9.17 12.04 13.25
CA PRO A 66 9.98 13.18 12.77
C PRO A 66 11.27 13.50 13.55
N GLN A 67 11.53 12.81 14.67
CA GLN A 67 12.76 12.89 15.46
C GLN A 67 13.84 11.86 15.06
N ALA A 68 13.50 10.83 14.26
CA ALA A 68 14.38 9.74 13.87
C ALA A 68 14.40 9.60 12.34
N MET A 69 15.37 10.27 11.71
CA MET A 69 15.79 10.13 10.30
C MET A 69 14.79 10.53 9.19
N PRO A 70 15.16 11.49 8.33
CA PRO A 70 14.31 11.98 7.24
C PRO A 70 14.26 11.09 5.99
N ASP A 71 14.93 9.94 5.93
CA ASP A 71 15.19 9.24 4.65
C ASP A 71 14.50 7.87 4.49
N SER A 72 13.90 7.29 5.51
CA SER A 72 13.84 5.81 5.55
C SER A 72 12.65 5.14 4.85
N VAL A 73 11.85 5.88 4.08
CA VAL A 73 10.94 5.30 3.07
C VAL A 73 11.10 6.07 1.78
N ASP A 74 11.76 5.43 0.82
CA ASP A 74 12.01 5.98 -0.50
C ASP A 74 10.71 6.12 -1.30
N ASP A 75 10.62 7.22 -2.01
CA ASP A 75 9.50 7.54 -2.86
C ASP A 75 9.28 6.49 -3.97
N ASP A 76 10.39 5.96 -4.48
CA ASP A 76 10.42 4.85 -5.42
C ASP A 76 9.81 3.57 -4.84
N GLN A 77 9.98 3.30 -3.54
CA GLN A 77 9.41 2.12 -2.90
C GLN A 77 7.88 2.23 -2.82
N LEU A 78 7.35 3.39 -2.43
CA LEU A 78 5.90 3.62 -2.38
C LEU A 78 5.27 3.53 -3.77
N ASN A 79 5.94 4.12 -4.78
CA ASN A 79 5.49 4.05 -6.16
C ASN A 79 5.53 2.62 -6.72
N ALA A 80 6.58 1.85 -6.41
CA ALA A 80 6.70 0.45 -6.83
C ALA A 80 5.57 -0.41 -6.23
N ILE A 81 5.24 -0.22 -4.95
CA ILE A 81 4.11 -0.92 -4.32
C ILE A 81 2.81 -0.59 -5.06
N LEU A 82 2.54 0.70 -5.34
CA LEU A 82 1.31 1.10 -6.04
C LEU A 82 1.24 0.58 -7.48
N ALA A 83 2.37 0.52 -8.19
CA ALA A 83 2.45 -0.02 -9.53
C ALA A 83 2.17 -1.53 -9.53
N ASP A 84 2.76 -2.27 -8.61
CA ASP A 84 2.51 -3.70 -8.45
C ASP A 84 1.07 -3.99 -8.03
N THR A 85 0.47 -3.16 -7.17
CA THR A 85 -0.94 -3.26 -6.82
C THR A 85 -1.83 -3.07 -8.05
N GLU A 86 -1.52 -2.09 -8.91
CA GLU A 86 -2.28 -1.85 -10.14
C GLU A 86 -2.14 -3.01 -11.13
N ALA A 87 -0.93 -3.54 -11.29
CA ALA A 87 -0.68 -4.72 -12.11
C ALA A 87 -1.46 -5.93 -11.58
N PHE A 88 -1.39 -6.19 -10.27
CA PHE A 88 -2.15 -7.26 -9.64
C PHE A 88 -3.65 -7.12 -9.88
N VAL A 89 -4.22 -5.92 -9.66
CA VAL A 89 -5.66 -5.65 -9.89
C VAL A 89 -6.05 -5.93 -11.34
N ARG A 90 -5.23 -5.48 -12.30
CA ARG A 90 -5.48 -5.71 -13.74
C ARG A 90 -5.37 -7.18 -14.12
N GLU A 91 -4.39 -7.91 -13.58
CA GLU A 91 -4.13 -9.32 -13.92
C GLU A 91 -5.12 -10.28 -13.24
N SER A 92 -5.48 -10.02 -11.99
CA SER A 92 -6.36 -10.88 -11.19
C SER A 92 -7.85 -10.61 -11.42
N GLY A 93 -8.20 -9.47 -12.02
CA GLY A 93 -9.57 -8.98 -12.07
C GLY A 93 -10.10 -8.58 -10.68
N TRP A 94 -9.22 -8.40 -9.69
CA TRP A 94 -9.59 -7.99 -8.35
C TRP A 94 -10.35 -6.67 -8.39
N THR A 95 -11.47 -6.63 -7.68
CA THR A 95 -12.17 -5.38 -7.39
C THR A 95 -12.24 -5.24 -5.89
N ASN A 96 -11.98 -4.04 -5.38
CA ASN A 96 -12.03 -3.74 -3.95
C ASN A 96 -13.47 -3.80 -3.36
N GLY A 97 -14.43 -4.36 -4.11
CA GLY A 97 -15.82 -4.49 -3.70
C GLY A 97 -16.76 -3.45 -4.27
N ASP A 98 -16.56 -2.99 -5.51
CA ASP A 98 -17.67 -2.46 -6.31
C ASP A 98 -18.53 -3.65 -6.77
N ALA A 99 -19.18 -4.30 -5.81
CA ALA A 99 -20.40 -5.03 -6.10
C ALA A 99 -21.46 -3.93 -6.31
N PRO A 100 -22.08 -3.82 -7.49
CA PRO A 100 -23.21 -2.93 -7.64
C PRO A 100 -24.29 -3.39 -6.65
N ASP A 101 -24.71 -2.49 -5.77
CA ASP A 101 -26.00 -2.62 -5.05
C ASP A 101 -27.15 -2.68 -6.06
#